data_AF-A0A2P9HJY1-F1
#
_entry.id   AF-A0A2P9HJY1-F1
#
_cell.length_a   1.000
_cell.length_b   1.000
_cell.length_c   1.000
_cell.angle_alpha   90.00
_cell.angle_beta   90.00
_cell.angle_gamma   90.00
#
_symmetry.space_group_name_H-M   'P 1'
#
loop_
_entity.id
_entity.type
_entity.pdbx_description
1 polymer ?
#
loop_
_entity_poly.entity_id
_entity_poly.type
_entity_poly.pdbx_seq_one_letter_code
_entity_poly.pdbx_strand_id
1 'polypeptide(L)'
;MLFGDEGGYSNRATDSGGPTKFGITHKTLAAYRGVSSVTAQQVKDMTIQEAEEIYRRSYWLQSGGDLLPSGLDYAVFNSGVMSGPARAVKILQSVVGVNQDGVIGVQTVAAVKAYRGGVEQLIRDYCNAYMTFLRSLGGKQGFSANGRGWTIRITGVDPKGQWKTTPGVVGNALAMSRRGTVTPTNVADPAGAPKANPKDTSIVETLKKPEAWGPLGGLIGGVTGIASGTGPIQWAFAIIMVAGVLYGLYTLIQRQKAAA
;
A
#
# COMPACT_ATOMS: atom_id res chain seq x y z
N MET A 1 8.05 -16.31 1.89
CA MET A 1 7.97 -16.87 3.25
C MET A 1 8.15 -15.75 4.26
N LEU A 2 7.06 -15.16 4.75
CA LEU A 2 7.10 -14.19 5.85
C LEU A 2 7.04 -14.89 7.23
N PHE A 3 6.54 -16.14 7.25
CA PHE A 3 6.35 -16.96 8.43
C PHE A 3 7.41 -18.09 8.48
N GLY A 4 8.65 -17.78 8.84
CA GLY A 4 9.56 -18.84 9.28
C GLY A 4 9.01 -19.58 10.52
N ASP A 5 9.81 -20.47 11.10
CA ASP A 5 9.52 -21.28 12.31
C ASP A 5 9.05 -20.48 13.56
N GLU A 6 8.96 -19.15 13.45
CA GLU A 6 8.53 -18.17 14.45
C GLU A 6 7.04 -17.81 14.40
N GLY A 7 6.22 -18.44 13.55
CA GLY A 7 4.77 -18.16 13.42
C GLY A 7 3.91 -18.44 14.67
N GLY A 8 4.53 -18.82 15.79
CA GLY A 8 3.88 -19.18 17.04
C GLY A 8 3.00 -18.09 17.64
N TYR A 9 2.04 -18.52 18.46
CA TYR A 9 1.19 -17.64 19.25
C TYR A 9 2.00 -17.06 20.42
N SER A 10 1.91 -15.74 20.63
CA SER A 10 2.43 -15.06 21.80
C SER A 10 1.34 -14.21 22.45
N ASN A 11 1.30 -14.23 23.79
CA ASN A 11 0.42 -13.39 24.59
C ASN A 11 1.06 -13.15 25.96
N ARG A 12 2.10 -12.30 26.01
CA ARG A 12 2.73 -11.93 27.28
C ARG A 12 2.08 -10.65 27.81
N ALA A 13 1.80 -10.62 29.12
CA ALA A 13 1.16 -9.48 29.78
C ALA A 13 1.97 -8.16 29.68
N THR A 14 3.28 -8.25 29.45
CA THR A 14 4.17 -7.10 29.25
C THR A 14 4.16 -6.55 27.82
N ASP A 15 3.56 -7.27 26.87
CA ASP A 15 3.58 -6.89 25.47
C ASP A 15 2.42 -5.93 25.16
N SER A 16 2.75 -4.68 24.84
CA SER A 16 1.77 -3.66 24.44
C SER A 16 0.91 -4.03 23.21
N GLY A 17 1.31 -5.06 22.44
CA GLY A 17 0.60 -5.57 21.27
C GLY A 17 -0.53 -6.56 21.58
N GLY A 18 -0.57 -7.12 22.80
CA GLY A 18 -1.55 -8.14 23.19
C GLY A 18 -1.39 -9.46 22.40
N PRO A 19 -2.43 -10.32 22.38
CA PRO A 19 -2.39 -11.60 21.68
C PRO A 19 -1.99 -11.44 20.21
N THR A 20 -0.99 -12.21 19.79
CA THR A 20 -0.39 -12.15 18.44
C THR A 20 -0.11 -13.57 17.94
N LYS A 21 -0.39 -13.85 16.66
CA LYS A 21 0.01 -15.10 15.97
C LYS A 21 0.41 -14.76 14.54
N PHE A 22 1.44 -15.40 13.99
CA PHE A 22 1.97 -15.06 12.65
C PHE A 22 2.33 -13.57 12.46
N GLY A 23 2.67 -12.86 13.56
CA GLY A 23 2.90 -11.42 13.55
C GLY A 23 1.64 -10.55 13.41
N ILE A 24 0.45 -11.15 13.38
CA ILE A 24 -0.84 -10.45 13.34
C ILE A 24 -1.38 -10.29 14.76
N THR A 25 -1.62 -9.05 15.16
CA THR A 25 -2.19 -8.72 16.47
C THR A 25 -3.71 -8.90 16.49
N HIS A 26 -4.29 -9.04 17.69
CA HIS A 26 -5.74 -9.01 17.89
C HIS A 26 -6.43 -7.80 17.22
N LYS A 27 -5.81 -6.61 17.22
CA LYS A 27 -6.38 -5.41 16.57
C LYS A 27 -6.42 -5.56 15.06
N THR A 28 -5.35 -6.08 14.46
CA THR A 28 -5.28 -6.33 13.02
C THR A 28 -6.31 -7.39 12.60
N LEU A 29 -6.44 -8.47 13.39
CA LEU A 29 -7.42 -9.51 13.11
C LEU A 29 -8.87 -9.01 13.25
N ALA A 30 -9.16 -8.21 14.27
CA ALA A 30 -10.48 -7.60 14.46
C ALA A 30 -10.85 -6.66 13.29
N ALA A 31 -9.92 -5.80 12.89
CA ALA A 31 -10.10 -4.91 11.75
C ALA A 31 -10.35 -5.69 10.45
N TYR A 32 -9.59 -6.76 10.21
CA TYR A 32 -9.79 -7.62 9.03
C TYR A 32 -11.17 -8.30 9.02
N ARG A 33 -11.63 -8.79 10.18
CA ARG A 33 -12.95 -9.43 10.34
C ARG A 33 -14.12 -8.44 10.38
N GLY A 34 -13.85 -7.13 10.39
CA GLY A 34 -14.89 -6.10 10.49
C GLY A 34 -15.61 -6.07 11.84
N VAL A 35 -14.94 -6.50 12.91
CA VAL A 35 -15.48 -6.53 14.28
C VAL A 35 -14.72 -5.58 15.19
N SER A 36 -15.36 -5.10 16.26
CA SER A 36 -14.76 -4.15 17.20
C SER A 36 -13.59 -4.74 18.02
N SER A 37 -13.62 -6.05 18.27
CA SER A 37 -12.56 -6.77 18.99
C SER A 37 -12.61 -8.27 18.71
N VAL A 38 -11.51 -8.97 18.96
CA VAL A 38 -11.42 -10.44 18.95
C VAL A 38 -10.78 -10.92 20.24
N THR A 39 -11.11 -12.14 20.64
CA THR A 39 -10.54 -12.78 21.84
C THR A 39 -9.14 -13.32 21.58
N ALA A 40 -8.38 -13.55 22.64
CA ALA A 40 -7.07 -14.20 22.56
C ALA A 40 -7.14 -15.59 21.93
N GLN A 41 -8.23 -16.34 22.20
CA GLN A 41 -8.48 -17.64 21.61
C GLN A 41 -8.71 -17.53 20.09
N GLN A 42 -9.46 -16.53 19.64
CA GLN A 42 -9.64 -16.28 18.20
C GLN A 42 -8.33 -15.94 17.48
N VAL A 43 -7.40 -15.24 18.14
CA VAL A 43 -6.05 -15.01 17.59
C VAL A 43 -5.24 -16.30 17.55
N LYS A 44 -5.35 -17.13 18.60
CA LYS A 44 -4.68 -18.44 18.65
C LYS A 44 -5.19 -19.39 17.58
N ASP A 45 -6.48 -19.33 17.25
CA ASP A 45 -7.14 -20.21 16.27
C ASP A 45 -7.00 -19.72 14.82
N MET A 46 -6.48 -18.50 14.60
CA MET A 46 -6.22 -17.97 13.26
C MET A 46 -5.37 -18.95 12.44
N THR A 47 -5.84 -19.26 11.24
CA THR A 47 -5.14 -20.17 10.33
C THR A 47 -4.03 -19.45 9.59
N ILE A 48 -3.08 -20.21 9.03
CA ILE A 48 -2.04 -19.60 8.19
C ILE A 48 -2.64 -18.96 6.93
N GLN A 49 -3.70 -19.55 6.37
CA GLN A 49 -4.42 -19.00 5.21
C GLN A 49 -5.10 -17.66 5.54
N GLU A 50 -5.72 -17.54 6.72
CA GLU A 50 -6.30 -16.27 7.17
C GLU A 50 -5.20 -15.21 7.36
N ALA A 51 -4.06 -15.59 7.94
CA ALA A 51 -2.92 -14.70 8.05
C ALA A 51 -2.40 -14.25 6.67
N GLU A 52 -2.22 -15.17 5.73
CA GLU A 52 -1.80 -14.86 4.35
C GLU A 52 -2.73 -13.85 3.68
N GLU A 53 -4.05 -14.04 3.82
CA GLU A 53 -5.04 -13.11 3.26
C GLU A 53 -4.96 -11.73 3.92
N ILE A 54 -4.74 -11.67 5.24
CA ILE A 54 -4.49 -10.42 5.95
C ILE A 54 -3.24 -9.72 5.40
N TYR A 55 -2.13 -10.44 5.19
CA TYR A 55 -0.93 -9.83 4.60
C TYR A 55 -1.18 -9.39 3.16
N ARG A 56 -1.90 -10.16 2.36
CA ARG A 56 -2.21 -9.81 0.97
C ARG A 56 -3.03 -8.52 0.89
N ARG A 57 -4.12 -8.43 1.66
CA ARG A 57 -5.05 -7.30 1.61
C ARG A 57 -4.57 -6.07 2.37
N SER A 58 -4.14 -6.26 3.61
CA SER A 58 -3.88 -5.16 4.53
C SER A 58 -2.47 -4.60 4.40
N TYR A 59 -1.54 -5.35 3.78
CA TYR A 59 -0.15 -4.94 3.72
C TYR A 59 0.41 -4.94 2.30
N TRP A 60 0.32 -6.04 1.56
CA TRP A 60 0.91 -6.19 0.23
C TRP A 60 0.25 -5.25 -0.79
N LEU A 61 -1.07 -5.33 -0.96
CA LEU A 61 -1.80 -4.44 -1.87
C LEU A 61 -1.59 -2.96 -1.53
N GLN A 62 -1.76 -2.61 -0.25
CA GLN A 62 -1.66 -1.21 0.20
C GLN A 62 -0.23 -0.67 0.09
N SER A 63 0.78 -1.54 0.11
CA SER A 63 2.20 -1.17 -0.11
C SER A 63 2.59 -1.19 -1.60
N GLY A 64 1.62 -1.38 -2.51
CA GLY A 64 1.84 -1.42 -3.95
C GLY A 64 2.52 -2.67 -4.45
N GLY A 65 2.36 -3.80 -3.76
CA GLY A 65 3.07 -5.04 -4.07
C GLY A 65 2.87 -5.55 -5.51
N ASP A 66 1.71 -5.30 -6.12
CA ASP A 66 1.45 -5.69 -7.52
C ASP A 66 1.79 -4.58 -8.53
N LEU A 67 2.12 -3.37 -8.05
CA LEU A 67 2.33 -2.17 -8.87
C LEU A 67 3.81 -1.76 -8.95
N LEU A 68 4.61 -2.16 -7.95
CA LEU A 68 6.02 -1.84 -7.85
C LEU A 68 6.88 -2.94 -8.48
N PRO A 69 8.07 -2.61 -9.00
CA PRO A 69 8.99 -3.62 -9.53
C PRO A 69 9.51 -4.55 -8.42
N SER A 70 9.80 -5.79 -8.81
CA SER A 70 10.39 -6.83 -7.94
C SER A 70 11.60 -6.30 -7.17
N GLY A 71 11.63 -6.57 -5.87
CA GLY A 71 12.60 -6.07 -4.92
C GLY A 71 12.15 -4.79 -4.23
N LEU A 72 11.62 -3.82 -4.98
CA LEU A 72 11.06 -2.60 -4.38
C LEU A 72 9.73 -2.90 -3.69
N ASP A 73 8.87 -3.68 -4.34
CA ASP A 73 7.64 -4.23 -3.77
C ASP A 73 7.87 -4.89 -2.39
N TYR A 74 8.89 -5.74 -2.29
CA TYR A 74 9.31 -6.44 -1.08
C TYR A 74 9.81 -5.47 -0.01
N ALA A 75 10.66 -4.51 -0.38
CA ALA A 75 11.19 -3.54 0.57
C ALA A 75 10.07 -2.65 1.15
N VAL A 76 9.18 -2.15 0.30
CA VAL A 76 8.06 -1.29 0.72
C VAL A 76 7.05 -2.09 1.54
N PHE A 77 6.73 -3.32 1.14
CA PHE A 77 5.90 -4.24 1.92
C PHE A 77 6.50 -4.52 3.31
N ASN A 78 7.81 -4.78 3.42
CA ASN A 78 8.45 -5.04 4.70
C ASN A 78 8.30 -3.84 5.65
N SER A 79 8.55 -2.63 5.14
CA SER A 79 8.32 -1.39 5.88
C SER A 79 6.85 -1.21 6.24
N GLY A 80 5.93 -1.60 5.35
CA GLY A 80 4.49 -1.56 5.57
C GLY A 80 4.04 -2.46 6.71
N VAL A 81 4.62 -3.66 6.83
CA VAL A 81 4.37 -4.57 7.96
C VAL A 81 4.89 -3.99 9.28
N MET A 82 6.05 -3.32 9.26
CA MET A 82 6.66 -2.76 10.47
C MET A 82 6.03 -1.44 10.94
N SER A 83 5.70 -0.55 10.01
CA SER A 83 5.34 0.86 10.30
C SER A 83 3.99 1.29 9.70
N GLY A 84 3.27 0.38 9.06
CA GLY A 84 2.02 0.64 8.35
C GLY A 84 2.22 0.97 6.86
N PRO A 85 1.36 0.46 5.95
CA PRO A 85 1.50 0.66 4.50
C PRO A 85 1.53 2.13 4.09
N ALA A 86 0.60 2.94 4.61
CA ALA A 86 0.52 4.36 4.26
C ALA A 86 1.83 5.11 4.58
N ARG A 87 2.53 4.74 5.66
CA ARG A 87 3.83 5.36 5.99
C ARG A 87 4.94 4.90 5.04
N ALA A 88 5.01 3.60 4.76
CA ALA A 88 5.96 3.05 3.82
C ALA A 88 5.82 3.70 2.43
N VAL A 89 4.59 3.85 1.95
CA VAL A 89 4.30 4.52 0.67
C VAL A 89 4.69 5.99 0.69
N LYS A 90 4.40 6.74 1.77
CA LYS A 90 4.80 8.15 1.87
C LYS A 90 6.32 8.34 1.82
N ILE A 91 7.07 7.43 2.44
CA ILE A 91 8.54 7.43 2.37
C ILE A 91 9.00 7.12 0.94
N LEU A 92 8.38 6.19 0.22
CA LEU A 92 8.69 5.98 -1.19
C LEU A 92 8.41 7.24 -2.02
N GLN A 93 7.23 7.84 -1.83
CA GLN A 93 6.81 9.05 -2.54
C GLN A 93 7.76 10.23 -2.31
N SER A 94 8.28 10.38 -1.09
CA SER A 94 9.29 11.39 -0.80
C SER A 94 10.60 11.15 -1.55
N VAL A 95 11.04 9.89 -1.66
CA VAL A 95 12.27 9.50 -2.39
C VAL A 95 12.14 9.72 -3.89
N VAL A 96 10.98 9.43 -4.48
CA VAL A 96 10.74 9.62 -5.93
C VAL A 96 10.24 11.02 -6.29
N GLY A 97 10.06 11.91 -5.31
CA GLY A 97 9.74 13.32 -5.52
C GLY A 97 8.31 13.61 -5.96
N VAL A 98 7.34 12.81 -5.50
CA VAL A 98 5.90 13.02 -5.77
C VAL A 98 5.14 13.39 -4.49
N ASN A 99 3.86 13.74 -4.63
CA ASN A 99 3.00 14.02 -3.50
C ASN A 99 2.92 12.82 -2.52
N GLN A 100 3.02 13.09 -1.22
CA GLN A 100 3.07 12.07 -0.17
C GLN A 100 1.68 11.75 0.38
N ASP A 101 0.75 11.33 -0.47
CA ASP A 101 -0.62 10.97 -0.08
C ASP A 101 -0.72 9.58 0.57
N GLY A 102 0.30 8.72 0.43
CA GLY A 102 0.32 7.37 0.96
C GLY A 102 -0.39 6.34 0.09
N VAL A 103 -0.70 6.66 -1.16
CA VAL A 103 -1.35 5.77 -2.13
C VAL A 103 -0.47 5.60 -3.36
N ILE A 104 -0.22 4.34 -3.77
CA ILE A 104 0.52 4.07 -5.00
C ILE A 104 -0.44 4.17 -6.19
N GLY A 105 -0.51 5.37 -6.78
CA GLY A 105 -1.21 5.64 -8.02
C GLY A 105 -0.28 5.79 -9.22
N VAL A 106 -0.86 6.15 -10.37
CA VAL A 106 -0.15 6.30 -11.66
C VAL A 106 1.06 7.25 -11.59
N GLN A 107 0.98 8.32 -10.79
CA GLN A 107 2.09 9.27 -10.63
C GLN A 107 3.27 8.64 -9.90
N THR A 108 3.01 7.89 -8.81
CA THR A 108 4.05 7.18 -8.07
C THR A 108 4.71 6.12 -8.95
N VAL A 109 3.93 5.33 -9.69
CA VAL A 109 4.47 4.29 -10.59
C VAL A 109 5.31 4.91 -11.72
N ALA A 110 4.84 6.01 -12.32
CA ALA A 110 5.60 6.71 -13.35
C ALA A 110 6.93 7.26 -12.81
N ALA A 111 6.93 7.85 -11.61
CA ALA A 111 8.15 8.36 -10.98
C ALA A 111 9.13 7.25 -10.59
N VAL A 112 8.63 6.11 -10.09
CA VAL A 112 9.44 4.90 -9.84
C VAL A 112 10.11 4.42 -11.14
N LYS A 113 9.37 4.36 -12.25
CA LYS A 113 9.90 3.94 -13.56
C LYS A 113 10.92 4.93 -14.12
N ALA A 114 10.72 6.22 -13.90
CA ALA A 114 11.61 7.30 -14.38
C ALA A 114 12.81 7.57 -13.46
N TYR A 115 12.98 6.81 -12.37
CA TYR A 115 14.03 7.05 -11.40
C TYR A 115 15.43 6.90 -12.02
N ARG A 116 16.23 7.97 -12.00
CA ARG A 116 17.49 8.07 -12.77
C ARG A 116 18.51 6.97 -12.46
N GLY A 117 18.57 6.49 -11.21
CA GLY A 117 19.48 5.42 -10.81
C GLY A 117 18.96 4.00 -11.10
N GLY A 118 17.77 3.86 -11.69
CA GLY A 118 17.09 2.59 -11.86
C GLY A 118 16.59 1.98 -10.53
N VAL A 119 16.00 0.80 -10.62
CA VAL A 119 15.33 0.15 -9.47
C VAL A 119 16.30 -0.21 -8.34
N GLU A 120 17.53 -0.64 -8.64
CA GLU A 120 18.50 -1.02 -7.61
C GLU A 120 18.92 0.18 -6.76
N GLN A 121 19.16 1.33 -7.38
CA GLN A 121 19.49 2.55 -6.65
C GLN A 121 18.28 3.03 -5.85
N LEU A 122 17.09 2.99 -6.44
CA LEU A 122 15.85 3.33 -5.74
C LEU A 122 15.61 2.46 -4.49
N ILE A 123 15.88 1.16 -4.55
CA ILE A 123 15.79 0.26 -3.38
C ILE A 123 16.72 0.73 -2.26
N ARG A 124 17.97 1.10 -2.59
CA ARG A 124 18.94 1.60 -1.61
C ARG A 124 18.48 2.90 -1.00
N ASP A 125 18.04 3.85 -1.82
CA ASP A 125 17.61 5.18 -1.38
C ASP A 125 16.34 5.09 -0.53
N TYR A 126 15.40 4.24 -0.91
CA TYR A 126 14.22 3.91 -0.12
C TYR A 126 14.59 3.32 1.25
N CYS A 127 15.44 2.30 1.29
CA CYS A 127 15.83 1.66 2.56
C CYS A 127 16.61 2.63 3.47
N ASN A 128 17.43 3.52 2.89
CA ASN A 128 18.12 4.58 3.61
C ASN A 128 17.12 5.58 4.21
N ALA A 129 16.16 6.06 3.42
CA ALA A 129 15.10 6.96 3.89
C ALA A 129 14.26 6.30 5.00
N TYR A 130 13.95 5.01 4.86
CA TYR A 130 13.23 4.25 5.89
C TYR A 130 14.05 4.08 7.17
N MET A 131 15.36 3.83 7.07
CA MET A 131 16.24 3.81 8.25
C MET A 131 16.34 5.17 8.94
N THR A 132 16.35 6.27 8.20
CA THR A 132 16.28 7.62 8.77
C THR A 132 14.98 7.80 9.55
N PHE A 133 13.84 7.38 8.99
CA PHE A 133 12.57 7.38 9.71
C PHE A 133 12.64 6.54 10.99
N LEU A 134 13.14 5.31 10.93
CA LEU A 134 13.26 4.45 12.12
C LEU A 134 14.14 5.08 13.20
N ARG A 135 15.26 5.71 12.83
CA ARG A 135 16.15 6.43 13.75
C ARG A 135 15.48 7.62 14.43
N SER A 136 14.47 8.21 13.79
CA SER A 136 13.71 9.32 14.37
C SER A 136 12.71 8.89 15.45
N LEU A 137 12.38 7.60 15.56
CA LEU A 137 11.41 7.10 16.52
C LEU A 137 11.97 7.17 17.95
N GLY A 138 11.38 8.03 18.77
CA GLY A 138 11.68 8.15 20.21
C GLY A 138 10.78 7.28 21.10
N GLY A 139 10.92 7.44 22.41
CA GLY A 139 10.08 6.79 23.42
C GLY A 139 10.52 5.37 23.81
N LYS A 140 9.75 4.74 24.71
CA LYS A 140 10.08 3.45 25.34
C LYS A 140 10.15 2.29 24.34
N GLN A 141 9.38 2.35 23.25
CA GLN A 141 9.39 1.40 22.15
C GLN A 141 10.09 1.93 20.88
N GLY A 142 10.81 3.06 20.99
CA GLY A 142 11.51 3.70 19.88
C GLY A 142 12.85 3.06 19.53
N PHE A 143 13.67 3.81 18.80
CA PHE A 143 14.96 3.38 18.27
C PHE A 143 15.97 3.06 19.37
N SER A 144 15.93 3.74 20.51
CA SER A 144 16.85 3.44 21.62
C SER A 144 16.72 2.01 22.13
N ALA A 145 15.48 1.49 22.21
CA ALA A 145 15.21 0.13 22.65
C ALA A 145 15.38 -0.91 21.52
N ASN A 146 14.93 -0.59 20.31
CA ASN A 146 14.77 -1.58 19.23
C ASN A 146 15.71 -1.38 18.03
N GLY A 147 16.44 -0.26 17.99
CA GLY A 147 17.16 0.21 16.81
C GLY A 147 18.25 -0.73 16.31
N ARG A 148 18.88 -1.51 17.19
CA ARG A 148 19.84 -2.55 16.79
C ARG A 148 19.16 -3.63 15.94
N GLY A 149 18.05 -4.18 16.44
CA GLY A 149 17.30 -5.22 15.72
C GLY A 149 16.73 -4.71 14.41
N TRP A 150 16.20 -3.48 14.41
CA TRP A 150 15.72 -2.85 13.18
C TRP A 150 16.84 -2.60 12.17
N THR A 151 18.02 -2.17 12.62
CA THR A 151 19.19 -1.99 11.75
C THR A 151 19.58 -3.32 11.11
N ILE A 152 19.72 -4.40 11.90
CA ILE A 152 20.03 -5.74 11.38
C ILE A 152 18.97 -6.19 10.36
N ARG A 153 17.69 -5.98 10.65
CA ARG A 153 16.61 -6.38 9.72
C ARG A 153 16.73 -5.67 8.37
N ILE A 154 16.96 -4.35 8.37
CA ILE A 154 16.99 -3.59 7.12
C ILE A 154 18.31 -3.76 6.37
N THR A 155 19.44 -3.60 7.05
CA THR A 155 20.77 -3.57 6.42
C THR A 155 21.45 -4.94 6.39
N GLY A 156 21.03 -5.87 7.24
CA GLY A 156 21.70 -7.15 7.44
C GLY A 156 22.98 -7.06 8.28
N VAL A 157 23.38 -5.86 8.70
CA VAL A 157 24.62 -5.59 9.43
C VAL A 157 24.29 -5.35 10.91
N ASP A 158 24.97 -6.08 11.80
CA ASP A 158 24.93 -5.82 13.24
C ASP A 158 25.94 -4.71 13.60
N PRO A 159 25.49 -3.56 14.13
CA PRO A 159 26.39 -2.48 14.55
C PRO A 159 27.40 -2.90 15.62
N LYS A 160 27.13 -3.98 16.37
CA LYS A 160 28.05 -4.52 17.38
C LYS A 160 28.93 -5.66 16.86
N GLY A 161 28.75 -6.11 15.61
CA GLY A 161 29.51 -7.21 15.02
C GLY A 161 29.36 -8.57 15.73
N GLN A 162 28.33 -8.76 16.57
CA GLN A 162 28.11 -10.01 17.31
C GLN A 162 27.39 -11.05 16.47
N TRP A 163 26.67 -10.61 15.43
CA TRP A 163 25.98 -11.48 14.48
C TRP A 163 26.63 -11.40 13.11
N LYS A 164 26.66 -12.53 12.40
CA LYS A 164 27.14 -12.60 11.02
C LYS A 164 26.30 -11.70 10.12
N THR A 165 26.96 -10.97 9.22
CA THR A 165 26.28 -10.18 8.19
C THR A 165 25.38 -11.06 7.33
N THR A 166 24.13 -10.65 7.21
CA THR A 166 23.14 -11.24 6.32
C THR A 166 22.79 -10.26 5.21
N PRO A 167 22.05 -10.66 4.17
CA PRO A 167 21.58 -9.72 3.15
C PRO A 167 20.66 -8.62 3.70
N GLY A 168 19.90 -8.88 4.77
CA GLY A 168 18.84 -7.99 5.25
C GLY A 168 17.77 -7.70 4.18
N VAL A 169 16.92 -6.71 4.42
CA VAL A 169 15.94 -6.25 3.42
C VAL A 169 16.64 -5.72 2.17
N VAL A 170 17.71 -4.92 2.33
CA VAL A 170 18.43 -4.30 1.21
C VAL A 170 18.99 -5.36 0.27
N GLY A 171 19.76 -6.31 0.78
CA GLY A 171 20.39 -7.35 -0.03
C GLY A 171 19.38 -8.31 -0.66
N ASN A 172 18.32 -8.69 0.07
CA ASN A 172 17.25 -9.52 -0.48
C ASN A 172 16.49 -8.80 -1.59
N ALA A 173 16.13 -7.53 -1.40
CA ALA A 173 15.45 -6.71 -2.40
C ALA A 173 16.30 -6.58 -3.68
N LEU A 174 17.60 -6.31 -3.55
CA LEU A 174 18.52 -6.24 -4.69
C LEU A 174 18.68 -7.59 -5.40
N ALA A 175 18.69 -8.70 -4.66
CA ALA A 175 18.71 -10.02 -5.27
C ALA A 175 17.42 -10.30 -6.06
N MET A 176 16.26 -9.90 -5.53
CA MET A 176 14.97 -10.03 -6.21
C MET A 176 14.85 -9.15 -7.46
N SER A 177 15.38 -7.92 -7.42
CA SER A 177 15.35 -7.02 -8.59
C SER A 177 16.22 -7.54 -9.73
N ARG A 178 17.33 -8.22 -9.42
CA ARG A 178 18.25 -8.81 -10.42
C ARG A 178 17.74 -10.09 -11.06
N ARG A 179 16.91 -10.86 -10.35
CA ARG A 179 16.44 -12.18 -10.82
C ARG A 179 15.43 -12.09 -11.97
N GLY A 180 14.77 -10.94 -12.16
CA GLY A 180 13.85 -10.71 -13.28
C GLY A 180 12.53 -11.49 -13.20
N THR A 181 11.43 -10.73 -13.25
CA THR A 181 10.04 -11.08 -13.62
C THR A 181 9.23 -12.07 -12.76
N VAL A 182 8.36 -11.52 -11.91
CA VAL A 182 6.93 -11.64 -12.19
C VAL A 182 6.57 -10.40 -13.00
N THR A 183 6.24 -10.58 -14.27
CA THR A 183 5.63 -9.52 -15.07
C THR A 183 4.35 -9.12 -14.31
N PRO A 184 4.16 -7.84 -13.91
CA PRO A 184 2.82 -7.42 -13.51
C PRO A 184 1.91 -7.81 -14.66
N THR A 185 0.87 -8.58 -14.38
CA THR A 185 -0.06 -9.06 -15.40
C THR A 185 -0.37 -7.85 -16.28
N ASN A 186 0.02 -7.91 -17.55
CA ASN A 186 -0.57 -7.06 -18.55
C ASN A 186 -2.07 -7.26 -18.34
N VAL A 187 -2.76 -6.26 -17.79
CA VAL A 187 -4.11 -6.00 -18.25
C VAL A 187 -3.93 -5.89 -19.74
N ALA A 188 -4.35 -6.94 -20.45
CA ALA A 188 -4.23 -6.97 -21.89
C ALA A 188 -4.75 -5.64 -22.42
N ASP A 189 -3.91 -4.92 -23.18
CA ASP A 189 -4.46 -4.02 -24.17
C ASP A 189 -5.48 -4.86 -24.95
N PRO A 190 -6.76 -4.48 -25.01
CA PRO A 190 -7.69 -5.15 -25.90
C PRO A 190 -7.19 -4.85 -27.31
N ALA A 191 -6.45 -5.80 -27.88
CA ALA A 191 -6.05 -5.81 -29.25
C ALA A 191 -7.33 -5.72 -30.10
N GLY A 192 -7.64 -4.53 -30.60
CA GLY A 192 -8.83 -4.26 -31.41
C GLY A 192 -9.48 -2.89 -31.24
N ALA A 193 -9.11 -2.08 -30.26
CA ALA A 193 -9.68 -0.73 -30.15
C ALA A 193 -9.00 0.25 -31.15
N PRO A 194 -9.76 0.93 -32.04
CA PRO A 194 -9.18 1.88 -33.00
C PRO A 194 -8.50 3.02 -32.24
N LYS A 195 -7.22 3.27 -32.57
CA LYS A 195 -6.45 4.39 -32.00
C LYS A 195 -7.15 5.71 -32.33
N ALA A 196 -7.66 6.39 -31.31
CA ALA A 196 -8.26 7.71 -31.46
C ALA A 196 -7.19 8.75 -31.84
N ASN A 197 -7.44 9.49 -32.92
CA ASN A 197 -6.61 10.59 -33.38
C ASN A 197 -6.83 11.80 -32.43
N PRO A 198 -5.79 12.48 -31.92
CA PRO A 198 -5.92 13.52 -30.89
C PRO A 198 -6.70 14.79 -31.29
N LYS A 199 -7.30 14.86 -32.48
CA LYS A 199 -7.98 16.07 -32.98
C LYS A 199 -9.50 16.11 -32.78
N ASP A 200 -10.12 15.04 -32.28
CA ASP A 200 -11.59 14.96 -32.11
C ASP A 200 -12.03 14.80 -30.64
N THR A 201 -11.49 15.59 -29.71
CA THR A 201 -11.96 15.62 -28.31
C THR A 201 -12.81 16.85 -28.01
N SER A 202 -13.98 16.95 -28.63
CA SER A 202 -15.06 17.82 -28.12
C SER A 202 -15.89 17.03 -27.09
N ILE A 203 -15.42 17.03 -25.84
CA ILE A 203 -16.09 16.41 -24.67
C ILE A 203 -17.54 16.91 -24.51
N VAL A 204 -17.82 18.11 -25.01
CA VAL A 204 -19.13 18.77 -24.92
C VAL A 204 -20.14 18.19 -25.91
N GLU A 205 -19.69 17.65 -27.04
CA GLU A 205 -20.57 17.10 -28.08
C GLU A 205 -20.97 15.65 -27.77
N THR A 206 -20.09 14.90 -27.11
CA THR A 206 -20.33 13.51 -26.69
C THR A 206 -21.34 13.43 -25.54
N LEU A 207 -21.43 14.45 -24.67
CA LEU A 207 -22.36 14.49 -23.53
C LEU A 207 -23.84 14.69 -23.93
N LYS A 208 -24.10 15.21 -25.13
CA LYS A 208 -25.46 15.50 -25.62
C LYS A 208 -26.13 14.31 -26.30
N LYS A 209 -25.42 13.20 -26.48
CA LYS A 209 -25.97 11.98 -27.09
C LYS A 209 -26.57 11.07 -25.99
N PRO A 210 -27.86 10.71 -26.05
CA PRO A 210 -28.49 9.85 -25.04
C PRO A 210 -27.86 8.46 -24.95
N GLU A 211 -27.17 8.02 -26.00
CA GLU A 211 -26.44 6.75 -26.09
C GLU A 211 -25.14 6.75 -25.27
N ALA A 212 -24.56 7.93 -24.99
CA ALA A 212 -23.35 8.09 -24.18
C ALA A 212 -23.61 7.96 -22.66
N TRP A 213 -24.87 7.78 -22.24
CA TRP A 213 -25.25 7.57 -20.85
C TRP A 213 -25.15 6.11 -20.42
N GLY A 214 -25.10 5.17 -21.37
CA GLY A 214 -24.91 3.74 -21.09
C GLY A 214 -23.63 3.41 -20.31
N PRO A 215 -22.46 3.96 -20.69
CA PRO A 215 -21.20 3.73 -19.97
C PRO A 215 -21.11 4.44 -18.61
N LEU A 216 -21.93 5.47 -18.35
CA LEU A 216 -22.00 6.10 -17.02
C LEU A 216 -22.69 5.19 -15.99
N GLY A 217 -23.52 4.24 -16.43
CA GLY A 217 -24.05 3.17 -15.58
C GLY A 217 -22.96 2.24 -15.03
N GLY A 218 -21.82 2.13 -15.71
CA GLY A 218 -20.67 1.33 -15.25
C GLY A 218 -19.96 1.92 -14.01
N LEU A 219 -20.06 3.23 -13.80
CA LEU A 219 -19.58 3.87 -12.56
C LEU A 219 -20.50 3.58 -11.36
N ILE A 220 -21.73 3.11 -11.60
CA ILE A 220 -22.65 2.66 -10.55
C ILE A 220 -22.36 1.19 -10.14
N GLY A 221 -21.69 0.41 -10.99
CA GLY A 221 -21.28 -0.97 -10.68
C GLY A 221 -20.26 -1.09 -9.53
N GLY A 222 -19.50 -0.02 -9.26
CA GLY A 222 -18.64 0.07 -8.07
C GLY A 222 -19.42 0.25 -6.76
N VAL A 223 -20.71 0.60 -6.83
CA VAL A 223 -21.59 0.81 -5.68
C VAL A 223 -22.42 -0.45 -5.35
N THR A 224 -22.49 -1.45 -6.24
CA THR A 224 -23.21 -2.71 -5.94
C THR A 224 -22.62 -3.53 -4.79
N GLY A 225 -21.35 -3.31 -4.44
CA GLY A 225 -20.73 -3.91 -3.23
C GLY A 225 -21.20 -3.28 -1.90
N ILE A 226 -21.94 -2.16 -1.96
CA ILE A 226 -22.47 -1.44 -0.79
C ILE A 226 -23.94 -1.83 -0.53
N ALA A 227 -24.61 -2.57 -1.42
CA ALA A 227 -26.05 -2.82 -1.33
C ALA A 227 -26.50 -3.93 -0.34
N SER A 228 -25.63 -4.43 0.55
CA SER A 228 -26.00 -5.50 1.52
C SER A 228 -26.11 -5.05 2.98
N GLY A 229 -26.00 -3.75 3.30
CA GLY A 229 -26.06 -3.27 4.69
C GLY A 229 -26.97 -2.04 4.89
N THR A 230 -28.23 -2.23 5.25
CA THR A 230 -29.13 -1.12 5.59
C THR A 230 -28.75 -0.46 6.93
N GLY A 231 -27.87 0.56 6.88
CA GLY A 231 -27.40 1.26 8.09
C GLY A 231 -27.14 2.75 7.90
N PRO A 232 -27.29 3.59 8.95
CA PRO A 232 -27.09 5.05 8.89
C PRO A 232 -25.71 5.50 8.39
N ILE A 233 -24.68 4.66 8.58
CA ILE A 233 -23.30 4.92 8.18
C ILE A 233 -23.13 4.89 6.65
N GLN A 234 -23.93 4.10 5.92
CA GLN A 234 -23.86 4.08 4.46
C GLN A 234 -24.41 5.38 3.84
N TRP A 235 -25.48 5.93 4.40
CA TRP A 235 -26.01 7.22 3.97
C TRP A 235 -25.01 8.35 4.20
N ALA A 236 -24.24 8.31 5.29
CA ALA A 236 -23.16 9.27 5.51
C ALA A 236 -22.06 9.18 4.43
N PHE A 237 -21.64 7.97 4.05
CA PHE A 237 -20.68 7.78 2.96
C PHE A 237 -21.23 8.23 1.59
N ALA A 238 -22.50 7.93 1.29
CA ALA A 238 -23.15 8.37 0.06
C ALA A 238 -23.22 9.90 -0.03
N ILE A 239 -23.58 10.58 1.07
CA ILE A 239 -23.60 12.05 1.14
C ILE A 239 -22.20 12.64 0.92
N ILE A 240 -21.17 12.06 1.54
CA ILE A 240 -19.77 12.51 1.38
C ILE A 240 -19.30 12.35 -0.06
N MET A 241 -19.61 11.23 -0.72
CA MET A 241 -19.25 11.01 -2.12
C MET A 241 -19.94 12.01 -3.05
N VAL A 242 -21.25 12.23 -2.87
CA VAL A 242 -22.01 13.20 -3.67
C VAL A 242 -21.46 14.62 -3.45
N ALA A 243 -21.16 15.01 -2.22
CA ALA A 243 -20.55 16.29 -1.91
C ALA A 243 -19.16 16.46 -2.56
N GLY A 244 -18.34 15.41 -2.56
CA GLY A 244 -17.03 15.41 -3.22
C GLY A 244 -17.10 15.58 -4.73
N VAL A 245 -18.06 14.92 -5.39
CA VAL A 245 -18.30 15.06 -6.83
C VAL A 245 -18.80 16.47 -7.16
N LEU A 246 -19.75 17.00 -6.39
CA LEU A 246 -20.27 18.36 -6.57
C LEU A 246 -19.17 19.42 -6.36
N TYR A 247 -18.30 19.23 -5.35
CA TYR A 247 -17.16 20.11 -5.11
C TYR A 247 -16.12 20.03 -6.22
N GLY A 248 -15.83 18.83 -6.73
CA GLY A 248 -14.97 18.62 -7.90
C GLY A 248 -15.49 19.35 -9.14
N LEU A 249 -16.79 19.21 -9.44
CA LEU A 249 -17.44 19.94 -10.54
C LEU A 249 -17.40 21.45 -10.33
N TYR A 250 -17.67 21.93 -9.12
CA TYR A 250 -17.61 23.36 -8.78
C TYR A 250 -16.22 23.96 -9.02
N THR A 251 -15.16 23.30 -8.52
CA THR A 251 -13.78 23.79 -8.71
C THR A 251 -13.33 23.77 -10.17
N LEU A 252 -13.82 22.81 -10.96
CA LEU A 252 -13.54 22.70 -12.39
C LEU A 252 -14.22 23.83 -13.18
N ILE A 253 -15.48 24.16 -12.83
CA ILE A 253 -16.21 25.31 -13.39
C ILE A 253 -15.51 26.62 -13.02
N GLN A 254 -15.05 26.79 -11.78
CA GLN A 254 -14.33 27.99 -11.35
C GLN A 254 -12.98 28.15 -12.08
N ARG A 255 -12.26 27.05 -12.31
CA ARG A 255 -11.01 27.07 -13.09
C ARG A 255 -11.23 27.45 -14.55
N GLN A 256 -12.32 27.01 -15.16
CA GLN A 256 -12.64 27.41 -16.54
C GLN A 256 -13.05 28.89 -16.62
N LYS A 257 -13.78 29.40 -15.63
CA LYS A 257 -14.11 30.84 -15.54
C LYS A 257 -12.89 31.73 -15.29
N ALA A 258 -11.86 31.22 -14.62
CA ALA A 258 -10.61 31.95 -14.38
C ALA A 258 -9.63 31.88 -15.57
N ALA A 259 -9.88 30.97 -16.54
CA ALA A 259 -9.06 30.77 -17.74
C ALA A 259 -9.68 31.38 -19.01
N ALA A 260 -10.85 32.02 -18.88
CA ALA A 260 -11.57 32.77 -19.92
C ALA A 260 -11.51 34.27 -19.60
#